data_AF-A0A8T6N5Q6-F1
#
_entry.id   AF-A0A8T6N5Q6-F1
#
_cell.length_a   1.000
_cell.length_b   1.000
_cell.length_c   1.000
_cell.angle_alpha   90.00
_cell.angle_beta   90.00
_cell.angle_gamma   90.00
#
_symmetry.space_group_name_H-M   'P 1'
#
loop_
_entity.id
_entity.type
_entity.pdbx_description
1 polymer ?
#
loop_
_entity_poly.entity_id
_entity_poly.type
_entity_poly.pdbx_seq_one_letter_code
_entity_poly.pdbx_strand_id
1 'polypeptide(L)'
;MLKKTRSILDELSDLHVNKDKKHLVESRASNIIQSAINLFEQLENMYEPEQADDLQRKFINAIRTRDPRKFYRSVRRKDED
;
A
#
# COMPACT_ATOMS: atom_id res chain seq x y z
N MET A 1 -30.44 36.13 -11.47
CA MET A 1 -29.45 35.06 -11.66
C MET A 1 -30.16 33.80 -12.13
N LEU A 2 -29.91 33.35 -13.36
CA LEU A 2 -30.45 32.09 -13.87
C LEU A 2 -29.79 30.92 -13.12
N LYS A 3 -30.60 30.07 -12.48
CA LYS A 3 -30.10 28.84 -11.86
C LYS A 3 -29.68 27.89 -12.98
N LYS A 4 -28.37 27.72 -13.19
CA LYS A 4 -27.83 26.67 -14.07
C LYS A 4 -28.12 25.31 -13.44
N THR A 5 -29.05 24.55 -14.02
CA THR A 5 -29.17 23.11 -13.77
C THR A 5 -28.14 22.39 -14.62
N ARG A 6 -27.31 21.55 -13.99
CA ARG A 6 -26.35 20.69 -14.69
C ARG A 6 -27.14 19.68 -15.53
N SER A 7 -26.63 19.33 -16.71
CA SER A 7 -27.27 18.34 -17.57
C SER A 7 -27.18 16.96 -16.93
N ILE A 8 -28.20 16.12 -17.12
CA ILE A 8 -28.17 14.70 -16.71
C ILE A 8 -26.94 13.99 -17.33
N LEU A 9 -26.53 14.40 -18.53
CA LEU A 9 -25.32 13.88 -19.18
C LEU A 9 -24.03 14.29 -18.44
N ASP A 10 -24.00 15.50 -17.89
CA ASP A 10 -22.87 15.96 -17.08
C ASP A 10 -22.78 15.13 -15.78
N GLU A 11 -23.92 14.91 -15.11
CA GLU A 11 -24.00 14.08 -13.91
C GLU A 11 -23.62 12.62 -14.18
N LEU A 12 -24.05 12.05 -15.31
CA LEU A 12 -23.67 10.68 -15.70
C LEU A 12 -22.17 10.55 -15.98
N SER A 13 -21.56 11.58 -16.60
CA SER A 13 -20.12 11.61 -16.87
C SER A 13 -19.29 11.69 -15.58
N ASP A 14 -19.73 12.50 -14.61
CA ASP A 14 -19.09 12.63 -13.29
C ASP A 14 -19.21 11.33 -12.47
N LEU A 15 -20.32 10.59 -12.60
CA LEU A 15 -20.53 9.31 -11.94
C LEU A 15 -19.54 8.23 -12.41
N HIS A 16 -19.24 8.16 -13.71
CA HIS A 16 -18.27 7.20 -14.25
C HIS A 16 -16.84 7.49 -13.78
N VAL A 17 -16.41 8.75 -13.84
CA VAL A 17 -15.03 9.13 -13.47
C VAL A 17 -14.75 8.89 -11.99
N ASN A 18 -15.73 9.08 -11.11
CA ASN A 18 -15.57 8.82 -9.67
C ASN A 18 -15.49 7.33 -9.35
N LYS A 19 -16.25 6.49 -10.07
CA LYS A 19 -16.22 5.04 -9.91
C LYS A 19 -14.85 4.48 -10.33
N ASP A 20 -14.27 4.98 -11.42
CA ASP A 20 -12.96 4.55 -11.91
C ASP A 20 -11.81 4.90 -10.94
N LYS A 21 -11.83 6.10 -10.34
CA LYS A 21 -10.81 6.48 -9.34
C LYS A 21 -10.86 5.59 -8.11
N LYS A 22 -12.05 5.25 -7.62
CA LYS A 22 -12.22 4.35 -6.48
C LYS A 22 -11.71 2.95 -6.79
N HIS A 23 -12.11 2.37 -7.93
CA HIS A 23 -11.65 1.06 -8.35
C HIS A 23 -10.14 1.01 -8.59
N LEU A 24 -9.55 2.09 -9.11
CA LEU A 24 -8.10 2.18 -9.28
C LEU A 24 -7.37 2.14 -7.93
N VAL A 25 -7.87 2.87 -6.92
CA VAL A 25 -7.30 2.85 -5.57
C VAL A 25 -7.46 1.47 -4.94
N GLU A 26 -8.63 0.85 -5.06
CA GLU A 26 -8.90 -0.51 -4.55
C GLU A 26 -7.97 -1.55 -5.20
N SER A 27 -7.83 -1.54 -6.52
CA SER A 27 -6.95 -2.46 -7.25
C SER A 27 -5.48 -2.29 -6.83
N ARG A 28 -5.01 -1.04 -6.75
CA ARG A 28 -3.64 -0.75 -6.29
C ARG A 28 -3.43 -1.18 -4.84
N ALA A 29 -4.38 -0.90 -3.96
CA ALA A 29 -4.30 -1.30 -2.56
C ALA A 29 -4.24 -2.83 -2.44
N SER A 30 -5.09 -3.55 -3.18
CA SER A 30 -5.10 -5.01 -3.22
C SER A 30 -3.73 -5.58 -3.64
N ASN A 31 -3.14 -5.05 -4.72
CA ASN A 31 -1.83 -5.50 -5.19
C ASN A 31 -0.71 -5.24 -4.17
N ILE A 32 -0.73 -4.09 -3.50
CA ILE A 32 0.27 -3.75 -2.46
C ILE A 32 0.12 -4.65 -1.24
N ILE A 33 -1.12 -4.89 -0.79
CA ILE A 33 -1.41 -5.76 0.35
C ILE A 33 -0.95 -7.19 0.05
N GLN A 34 -1.29 -7.74 -1.12
CA GLN A 34 -0.85 -9.07 -1.52
C GLN A 34 0.67 -9.17 -1.61
N SER A 35 1.33 -8.15 -2.16
CA SER A 35 2.80 -8.10 -2.25
C SER A 35 3.44 -8.05 -0.86
N ALA A 36 2.83 -7.36 0.11
CA ALA A 36 3.31 -7.30 1.48
C ALA A 36 3.11 -8.64 2.21
N ILE A 37 1.99 -9.34 2.00
CA ILE A 37 1.76 -10.68 2.55
C ILE A 37 2.84 -11.65 2.06
N ASN A 38 3.05 -11.71 0.74
CA ASN A 38 4.06 -12.60 0.16
C ASN A 38 5.47 -12.30 0.70
N LEU A 39 5.79 -11.02 0.93
CA LEU A 39 7.06 -10.63 1.56
C LEU A 39 7.15 -11.15 3.01
N PHE A 40 6.07 -11.03 3.79
CA PHE A 40 6.07 -11.46 5.19
C PHE A 40 6.24 -12.98 5.31
N GLU A 41 5.58 -13.76 4.45
CA GLU A 41 5.78 -15.20 4.35
C GLU A 41 7.23 -15.56 3.97
N GLN A 42 7.85 -14.80 3.06
CA GLN A 42 9.28 -15.00 2.73
C GLN A 42 10.20 -14.72 3.91
N LEU A 43 9.92 -13.66 4.70
CA LEU A 43 10.70 -13.33 5.89
C LEU A 43 10.59 -14.43 6.95
N GLU A 44 9.39 -14.96 7.17
CA GLU A 44 9.16 -16.06 8.13
C GLU A 44 9.87 -17.35 7.72
N ASN A 45 10.07 -17.59 6.42
CA ASN A 45 10.79 -18.76 5.92
C ASN A 45 12.33 -18.60 5.97
N MET A 46 12.83 -17.37 5.95
CA MET A 46 14.27 -17.09 5.82
C MET A 46 14.95 -16.74 7.14
N TYR A 47 14.19 -16.23 8.12
CA TYR A 47 14.71 -15.75 9.39
C TYR A 47 14.06 -16.47 10.57
N GLU A 48 14.74 -16.45 11.72
CA GLU A 48 14.16 -16.93 12.97
C GLU A 48 12.91 -16.11 13.35
N PRO A 49 11.94 -16.68 14.09
CA PRO A 49 10.65 -16.04 14.38
C PRO A 49 10.77 -14.61 14.96
N GLU A 50 11.74 -14.40 15.86
CA GLU A 50 11.98 -13.09 16.48
C GLU A 50 12.55 -12.06 15.48
N GLN A 51 13.41 -12.51 14.57
CA GLN A 51 13.98 -11.66 13.53
C GLN A 51 12.94 -11.31 12.46
N ALA A 52 12.10 -12.27 12.08
CA ALA A 52 11.00 -12.06 11.16
C ALA A 52 9.99 -11.03 11.71
N ASP A 53 9.56 -11.15 12.98
CA ASP A 53 8.64 -10.18 13.61
C ASP A 53 9.24 -8.76 13.64
N ASP A 54 10.54 -8.61 13.99
CA ASP A 54 11.19 -7.28 13.94
C ASP A 54 11.18 -6.72 12.52
N LEU A 55 11.54 -7.51 11.50
CA LEU A 55 11.55 -7.05 10.10
C LEU A 55 10.16 -6.66 9.61
N GLN A 56 9.11 -7.42 9.97
CA GLN A 56 7.72 -7.07 9.68
C GLN A 56 7.32 -5.73 10.32
N ARG A 57 7.66 -5.52 11.60
CA ARG A 57 7.42 -4.23 12.28
C ARG A 57 8.17 -3.08 11.63
N LYS A 58 9.41 -3.28 11.19
CA LYS A 58 10.22 -2.26 10.50
C LYS A 58 9.63 -1.91 9.14
N PHE A 59 9.10 -2.89 8.41
CA PHE A 59 8.41 -2.68 7.14
C PHE A 59 7.17 -1.79 7.31
N ILE A 60 6.30 -2.11 8.29
CA ILE A 60 5.11 -1.30 8.59
C ILE A 60 5.50 0.12 9.00
N ASN A 61 6.54 0.27 9.82
CA ASN A 61 7.04 1.58 10.24
C ASN A 61 7.63 2.39 9.08
N ALA A 62 8.30 1.74 8.12
CA ALA A 62 8.79 2.40 6.92
C ALA A 62 7.64 2.96 6.07
N ILE A 63 6.54 2.21 5.92
CA ILE A 63 5.32 2.70 5.25
C ILE A 63 4.69 3.87 6.03
N ARG A 64 4.47 3.70 7.35
CA ARG A 64 3.86 4.73 8.20
C ARG A 64 4.65 6.04 8.18
N THR A 65 5.97 5.95 8.19
CA THR A 65 6.87 7.12 8.16
C THR A 65 7.21 7.59 6.75
N ARG A 66 6.73 6.90 5.71
CA ARG A 66 7.04 7.15 4.29
C ARG A 66 8.54 7.17 3.99
N ASP A 67 9.32 6.39 4.74
CA ASP A 67 10.77 6.29 4.61
C ASP A 67 11.21 4.83 4.40
N PRO A 68 11.38 4.38 3.15
CA PRO A 68 11.78 3.00 2.84
C PRO A 68 13.20 2.68 3.32
N ARG A 69 14.05 3.69 3.53
CA ARG A 69 15.45 3.48 3.95
C ARG A 69 15.54 2.84 5.33
N LYS A 70 14.54 3.05 6.19
CA LYS A 70 14.48 2.42 7.52
C LYS A 70 14.41 0.91 7.46
N PHE A 71 13.64 0.36 6.51
CA PHE A 71 13.56 -1.09 6.31
C PHE A 71 14.88 -1.64 5.76
N TYR A 72 15.43 -1.03 4.70
CA TYR A 72 16.68 -1.50 4.09
C TYR A 72 17.87 -1.52 5.05
N ARG A 73 17.96 -0.54 5.96
CA ARG A 73 19.00 -0.53 7.01
C ARG A 73 18.85 -1.68 7.99
N SER A 74 17.62 -2.07 8.34
CA SER A 74 17.36 -3.19 9.23
C SER A 74 17.72 -4.52 8.57
N VAL A 75 17.37 -4.73 7.31
CA VAL A 75 17.72 -5.95 6.56
C VAL A 75 19.23 -6.12 6.48
N ARG A 76 19.96 -5.09 6.05
CA ARG A 76 21.43 -5.18 5.93
C ARG A 76 22.14 -5.56 7.23
N ARG A 77 21.66 -5.08 8.38
CA ARG A 77 22.22 -5.46 9.68
C ARG A 77 21.98 -6.92 10.02
N LYS A 78 20.86 -7.49 9.58
CA LYS A 78 20.50 -8.89 9.83
C LYS A 78 21.23 -9.86 8.91
N ASP A 79 21.71 -9.38 7.75
CA ASP A 79 22.55 -10.17 6.83
C ASP A 79 24.05 -10.16 7.22
N GLU A 80 24.46 -9.26 8.12
CA GLU A 80 25.86 -9.11 8.58
C GLU A 80 26.17 -9.92 9.86
N ASP A 81 25.14 -10.39 10.57
CA ASP A 81 25.21 -11.20 11.80
C ASP A 81 24.96 -12.69 11.50
#